data_AF-L0FYE2-F1
#
_entry.id   AF-L0FYE2-F1
#
_cell.length_a   1.000
_cell.length_b   1.000
_cell.length_c   1.000
_cell.angle_alpha   90.00
_cell.angle_beta   90.00
_cell.angle_gamma   90.00
#
_symmetry.space_group_name_H-M   'P 1'
#
loop_
_entity.id
_entity.type
_entity.pdbx_description
1 polymer ?
#
loop_
_entity_poly.entity_id
_entity_poly.type
_entity_poly.pdbx_seq_one_letter_code
_entity_poly.pdbx_strand_id
1 'polypeptide(L)' 'MKSDMTQDAHNLSFSRQVPPKLEEVKSYFNYLHIPEAEAEVFYFYYQGMDWKNETGTPIRDWVMAADEWVWNLEN' A
#
# COMPACT_ATOMS: atom_id res chain seq x y z
N MET A 1 19.31 -20.38 -0.29
CA MET A 1 19.28 -18.95 0.03
C MET A 1 17.82 -18.52 0.11
N LYS A 2 17.15 -18.86 1.21
CA LYS A 2 15.83 -18.33 1.56
C LYS A 2 16.05 -17.70 2.92
N SER A 3 16.54 -16.47 2.91
CA SER A 3 16.75 -15.70 4.12
C SER A 3 15.39 -15.29 4.67
N ASP A 4 15.22 -15.59 5.96
CA ASP A 4 14.14 -15.21 6.86
C ASP A 4 13.47 -13.88 6.49
N MET A 5 12.28 -13.95 5.89
CA MET A 5 11.50 -12.80 5.44
C MET A 5 10.39 -12.46 6.45
N THR A 6 10.62 -12.73 7.74
CA THR A 6 9.56 -12.67 8.77
C THR A 6 9.98 -11.97 10.07
N GLN A 7 11.11 -11.26 10.10
CA GLN A 7 11.55 -10.55 11.33
C GLN A 7 11.74 -9.04 11.18
N ASP A 8 11.85 -8.48 9.97
CA ASP A 8 11.99 -7.03 9.77
C ASP A 8 10.64 -6.29 9.68
N ALA A 9 9.55 -7.02 9.40
CA ALA A 9 8.18 -6.50 9.31
C ALA A 9 7.70 -5.81 10.61
N HIS A 10 8.22 -6.25 11.75
CA HIS A 10 7.78 -5.77 13.06
C HIS A 10 8.36 -4.39 13.44
N ASN A 11 9.36 -3.88 12.71
CA ASN A 11 9.98 -2.59 12.99
C ASN A 11 9.48 -1.44 12.10
N LEU A 12 8.69 -1.72 11.06
CA LEU A 12 8.07 -0.71 10.21
C LEU A 12 6.57 -0.63 10.50
N SER A 13 6.22 0.02 11.61
CA SER A 13 4.83 0.38 11.90
C SER A 13 4.39 1.48 10.93
N PHE A 14 3.91 1.11 9.75
CA PHE A 14 3.31 2.04 8.80
C PHE A 14 2.03 2.64 9.41
N SER A 15 1.87 3.96 9.31
CA SER A 15 0.67 4.63 9.78
C SER A 15 -0.54 4.08 9.02
N ARG A 16 -1.66 3.86 9.69
CA ARG A 16 -2.92 3.43 9.02
C ARG A 16 -3.80 4.62 8.64
N GLN A 17 -3.29 5.85 8.76
CA GLN A 17 -4.06 7.07 8.55
C GLN A 17 -4.33 7.32 7.07
N VAL A 18 -5.54 7.77 6.77
CA VAL A 18 -5.99 8.09 5.42
C VAL A 18 -6.29 9.59 5.35
N PRO A 19 -5.75 10.33 4.37
CA PRO A 19 -4.85 9.86 3.32
C PRO A 19 -3.39 9.68 3.82
N PRO A 20 -2.65 8.65 3.37
CA PRO A 20 -1.20 8.59 3.56
C PRO A 20 -0.50 9.68 2.75
N LYS A 21 0.78 9.90 3.07
CA LYS A 21 1.71 10.60 2.18
C LYS A 21 2.19 9.64 1.09
N LEU A 22 2.48 10.17 -0.11
CA LEU A 22 3.05 9.39 -1.20
C LEU A 22 4.32 8.63 -0.77
N GLU A 23 5.19 9.26 0.02
CA GLU A 23 6.43 8.64 0.52
C GLU A 23 6.17 7.44 1.45
N GLU A 24 5.06 7.44 2.22
CA GLU A 24 4.68 6.30 3.06
C GLU A 24 4.26 5.11 2.17
N VAL A 25 3.49 5.38 1.12
CA VAL A 25 3.09 4.37 0.13
C VAL A 25 4.30 3.81 -0.60
N LYS A 26 5.21 4.66 -1.09
CA LYS A 26 6.46 4.24 -1.75
C LYS A 26 7.31 3.36 -0.84
N SER A 27 7.47 3.76 0.41
CA SER A 27 8.23 2.98 1.41
C SER A 27 7.61 1.60 1.65
N TYR A 28 6.28 1.51 1.67
CA TYR A 28 5.56 0.26 1.87
C TYR A 28 5.65 -0.68 0.66
N PHE A 29 5.45 -0.17 -0.55
CA PHE A 29 5.60 -0.97 -1.77
C PHE A 29 7.04 -1.46 -1.95
N ASN A 30 8.03 -0.61 -1.65
CA ASN A 30 9.43 -1.01 -1.66
C ASN A 30 9.74 -2.11 -0.61
N TYR A 31 9.13 -2.03 0.57
CA TYR A 31 9.23 -3.08 1.59
C TYR A 31 8.65 -4.43 1.10
N LEU A 32 7.58 -4.38 0.29
CA LEU A 32 7.00 -5.56 -0.37
C LEU A 32 7.74 -5.99 -1.65
N HIS A 33 8.85 -5.33 -2.01
CA HIS A 33 9.58 -5.54 -3.27
C HIS A 33 8.74 -5.29 -4.54
N ILE A 34 7.73 -4.43 -4.45
CA ILE A 34 6.91 -4.00 -5.58
C ILE A 34 7.52 -2.73 -6.20
N PRO A 35 7.54 -2.58 -7.55
CA PRO A 35 8.09 -1.39 -8.21
C PRO A 35 7.47 -0.08 -7.73
N GLU A 36 8.28 0.97 -7.58
CA GLU A 36 7.83 2.30 -7.14
C GLU A 36 6.74 2.89 -8.05
N ALA A 37 6.82 2.62 -9.36
CA ALA A 37 5.79 3.06 -10.32
C ALA A 37 4.40 2.55 -9.94
N GLU A 38 4.31 1.35 -9.35
CA GLU A 38 3.04 0.76 -8.92
C GLU A 38 2.50 1.46 -7.67
N ALA A 39 3.39 1.87 -6.76
CA ALA A 39 3.04 2.68 -5.60
C ALA A 39 2.43 4.03 -6.01
N GLU A 40 2.96 4.64 -7.07
CA GLU A 40 2.43 5.88 -7.63
C GLU A 40 1.05 5.66 -8.26
N VAL A 41 0.88 4.59 -9.04
CA VAL A 41 -0.42 4.24 -9.64
C VAL A 41 -1.48 4.04 -8.55
N PHE A 42 -1.19 3.23 -7.53
CA PHE A 42 -2.06 3.03 -6.38
C PHE A 42 -2.42 4.36 -5.70
N TYR A 43 -1.42 5.20 -5.40
CA TYR A 43 -1.62 6.46 -4.70
C TYR A 43 -2.54 7.40 -5.50
N PHE A 44 -2.26 7.59 -6.79
CA PHE A 44 -3.03 8.50 -7.63
C PHE A 44 -4.43 7.98 -7.93
N TYR A 45 -4.62 6.66 -8.01
CA TYR A 45 -5.93 6.04 -8.13
C TYR A 45 -6.84 6.40 -6.95
N TYR A 46 -6.40 6.09 -5.72
CA TYR A 46 -7.20 6.39 -4.53
C TYR A 46 -7.30 7.88 -4.23
N GLN A 47 -6.27 8.67 -4.56
CA GLN A 47 -6.36 10.14 -4.46
C GLN A 47 -7.46 10.68 -5.39
N GLY A 48 -7.53 10.19 -6.64
CA GLY A 48 -8.58 10.57 -7.60
C GLY A 48 -9.99 10.16 -7.15
N MET A 49 -10.10 9.11 -6.34
CA MET A 49 -11.34 8.65 -5.73
C MET A 49 -11.62 9.26 -4.36
N ASP A 50 -10.86 10.27 -3.93
CA ASP A 50 -11.02 10.91 -2.62
C ASP A 50 -10.94 9.89 -1.47
N TRP A 51 -10.01 8.93 -1.62
CA TRP A 51 -9.75 7.82 -0.71
C TRP A 51 -10.99 7.00 -0.36
N LYS A 52 -11.81 6.71 -1.38
CA LYS A 52 -12.97 5.83 -1.32
C LYS A 52 -12.76 4.61 -2.21
N ASN A 53 -13.43 3.51 -1.88
CA ASN A 53 -13.53 2.37 -2.76
C ASN A 53 -14.51 2.63 -3.93
N GLU A 54 -14.64 1.65 -4.82
CA GLU A 54 -15.52 1.73 -6.01
C GLU A 54 -17.00 1.94 -5.68
N THR A 55 -17.45 1.54 -4.50
CA THR A 55 -18.83 1.78 -4.04
C THR A 55 -19.01 3.17 -3.39
N GLY A 56 -17.97 4.00 -3.35
CA GLY A 56 -17.97 5.32 -2.72
C GLY A 56 -17.78 5.31 -1.19
N THR A 57 -17.46 4.15 -0.60
CA THR A 57 -17.21 4.01 0.84
C THR A 57 -15.79 4.45 1.18
N PRO A 58 -15.57 5.33 2.18
CA PRO A 58 -14.23 5.74 2.58
C PRO A 58 -13.38 4.56 3.04
N ILE A 59 -12.16 4.46 2.54
CA ILE A 59 -11.20 3.50 3.07
C ILE A 59 -10.67 4.01 4.42
N ARG A 60 -10.44 3.10 5.36
CA ARG A 60 -9.98 3.43 6.73
C ARG A 60 -8.53 3.04 6.99
N ASP A 61 -7.98 2.21 6.11
CA ASP A 61 -6.64 1.64 6.20
C ASP A 61 -6.11 1.52 4.76
N TRP A 62 -5.20 2.42 4.40
CA TRP A 62 -4.59 2.41 3.07
C TRP A 62 -3.61 1.24 2.89
N VAL A 63 -3.04 0.71 3.98
CA VAL A 63 -2.14 -0.44 3.92
C VAL A 63 -2.95 -1.68 3.56
N MET A 64 -4.15 -1.85 4.14
CA MET A 64 -5.07 -2.92 3.73
C MET A 64 -5.50 -2.80 2.27
N ALA A 65 -5.77 -1.58 1.80
CA ALA A 65 -6.07 -1.35 0.38
C ALA A 65 -4.86 -1.65 -0.53
N ALA A 66 -3.64 -1.35 -0.07
CA ALA A 66 -2.42 -1.68 -0.79
C ALA A 66 -2.14 -3.20 -0.83
N ASP A 67 -2.40 -3.92 0.26
CA ASP A 67 -2.35 -5.39 0.30
C ASP A 67 -3.28 -6.00 -0.77
N GLU A 68 -4.52 -5.51 -0.86
CA GLU A 68 -5.50 -5.94 -1.86
C GLU A 68 -5.07 -5.59 -3.29
N TRP A 69 -4.51 -4.38 -3.48
CA TRP A 69 -3.97 -3.94 -4.76
C TRP A 69 -2.87 -4.89 -5.25
N VAL A 70 -1.88 -5.19 -4.40
CA VAL A 70 -0.77 -6.08 -4.74
C VAL A 70 -1.26 -7.50 -5.02
N TRP A 71 -2.21 -8.01 -4.23
CA TRP A 71 -2.82 -9.32 -4.48
C TRP A 71 -3.50 -9.41 -5.86
N ASN A 72 -4.14 -8.33 -6.33
CA ASN A 72 -4.76 -8.25 -7.65
C ASN A 72 -3.74 -8.16 -8.81
N LEU A 73 -2.47 -7.81 -8.56
CA LEU A 73 -1.43 -7.81 -9.60
C LEU A 73 -0.90 -9.22 -9.91
N GLU A 74 -0.99 -10.12 -8.93
CA GLU A 74 -0.43 -11.48 -9.03
C GLU A 74 -1.44 -12.52 -9.56
N ASN A 75 -2.73 -12.16 -9.70
CA ASN A 75 -3.84 -13.06 -10.08
C ASN A 75 -4.62 -12.56 -11.30
#